data_AF-A0A523JX23-F1
#
_entry.id   AF-A0A523JX23-F1
#
_cell.length_a   1.000
_cell.length_b   1.000
_cell.length_c   1.000
_cell.angle_alpha   90.00
_cell.angle_beta   90.00
_cell.angle_gamma   90.00
#
_symmetry.space_group_name_H-M   'P 1'
#
loop_
_entity.id
_entity.type
_entity.pdbx_description
1 polymer ?
#
loop_
_entity_poly.entity_id
_entity_poly.type
_entity_poly.pdbx_seq_one_letter_code
_entity_poly.pdbx_strand_id
1 'polypeptide(L)'
;MKSDRSRAGFTLIEVLAVILLTSVVFGVAINGYIDLSRGTQRASDTTREIRRATAILDHVARDFENVVLLTTPPEMDPLEHPWVFLGESRHSDVGADHLKFVTRGRQPQIDDVHESDLEMVAYSLRHAADDDSFELMRWSSPHLPEALDRDIPSDESDGAMLLAEGLAYFGVRFVTEDGSVVDRWDSSQLLNSSQLPTAVDIEVAFYDPDWDPGVDPDAVLRNYIRRVVLPLRPLDLVELLDPNSLVNGGAGGAGENLDDEGIATTGGEERTPCGQTPCSGMRACAVIGCIQKEGLFGHSIDVMFELALESNQSFCGWRQSHSPQLFWLIDNPACR
;
A
#
# COMPACT_ATOMS: atom_id res chain seq x y z
N MET A 1 -86.70 14.74 23.56
CA MET A 1 -85.69 15.80 23.84
C MET A 1 -84.93 16.07 22.55
N LYS A 2 -85.08 17.26 21.99
CA LYS A 2 -84.50 17.67 20.71
C LYS A 2 -83.24 18.47 21.04
N SER A 3 -82.07 17.95 20.68
CA SER A 3 -80.79 18.64 20.86
C SER A 3 -80.72 19.77 19.84
N ASP A 4 -80.82 21.02 20.31
CA ASP A 4 -80.46 22.20 19.53
C ASP A 4 -78.94 22.21 19.35
N ARG A 5 -78.51 21.79 18.16
CA ARG A 5 -77.13 22.00 17.72
C ARG A 5 -76.98 23.46 17.32
N SER A 6 -76.47 24.28 18.23
CA SER A 6 -75.99 25.62 17.89
C SER A 6 -74.86 25.49 16.87
N ARG A 7 -75.15 25.83 15.60
CA ARG A 7 -74.14 26.02 14.56
C ARG A 7 -73.44 27.35 14.83
N ALA A 8 -72.49 27.36 15.76
CA ALA A 8 -71.55 28.46 15.89
C ALA A 8 -70.61 28.42 14.68
N GLY A 9 -70.71 29.43 13.80
CA GLY A 9 -69.78 29.59 12.68
C GLY A 9 -68.40 30.05 13.17
N PHE A 10 -67.34 29.61 12.50
CA PHE A 10 -65.99 30.09 12.74
C PHE A 10 -65.88 31.59 12.49
N THR A 11 -65.17 32.31 13.35
CA THR A 11 -64.87 33.72 13.13
C THR A 11 -63.72 33.86 12.12
N LEU A 12 -63.73 34.93 11.31
CA LEU A 12 -62.67 35.20 10.34
C LEU A 12 -61.26 35.21 10.99
N ILE A 13 -61.16 35.78 12.19
CA ILE A 13 -59.90 35.88 12.93
C ILE A 13 -59.35 34.52 13.36
N GLU A 14 -60.23 33.58 13.71
CA GLU A 14 -59.85 32.22 14.08
C GLU A 14 -59.31 31.43 12.88
N VAL A 15 -59.93 31.59 11.70
CA VAL A 15 -59.44 30.99 10.46
C VAL A 15 -58.06 31.55 10.09
N LEU A 16 -57.86 32.87 10.22
CA LEU A 16 -56.55 33.48 9.97
C LEU A 16 -55.48 33.01 10.95
N ALA A 17 -55.81 32.85 12.24
CA ALA A 17 -54.88 32.33 13.23
C ALA A 17 -54.48 30.87 12.93
N VAL A 18 -55.43 30.03 12.52
CA VAL A 18 -55.17 28.65 12.11
C VAL A 18 -54.26 28.59 10.88
N ILE A 19 -54.52 29.43 9.87
CA ILE A 19 -53.68 29.50 8.67
C ILE A 19 -52.26 29.93 9.05
N LEU A 20 -52.10 30.98 9.86
CA LEU A 20 -50.80 31.46 10.31
C LEU A 20 -50.02 30.37 11.05
N LEU A 21 -50.65 29.72 12.03
CA LEU A 21 -50.01 28.64 12.79
C LEU A 21 -49.63 27.48 11.88
N THR A 22 -50.52 27.10 10.97
CA THR A 22 -50.28 26.03 10.00
C THR A 22 -49.09 26.38 9.10
N SER A 23 -49.00 27.61 8.60
CA SER A 23 -47.88 28.09 7.79
C SER A 23 -46.55 28.04 8.55
N VAL A 24 -46.52 28.43 9.83
CA VAL A 24 -45.30 28.34 10.65
C VAL A 24 -44.87 26.89 10.85
N VAL A 25 -45.81 26.01 11.18
CA VAL A 25 -45.52 24.57 11.35
C VAL A 25 -45.00 23.95 10.05
N PHE A 26 -45.64 24.23 8.92
CA PHE A 26 -45.16 23.78 7.61
C PHE A 26 -43.78 24.36 7.28
N GLY A 27 -43.52 25.63 7.59
CA GLY A 27 -42.21 26.25 7.37
C GLY A 27 -41.09 25.52 8.14
N VAL A 28 -41.31 25.24 9.42
CA VAL A 28 -40.36 24.46 10.23
C VAL A 28 -40.18 23.05 9.69
N ALA A 29 -41.28 22.38 9.31
CA ALA A 29 -41.23 21.02 8.75
C ALA A 29 -40.47 20.95 7.41
N ILE A 30 -40.68 21.93 6.52
CA ILE A 30 -40.00 22.01 5.23
C ILE A 30 -38.50 22.27 5.43
N ASN A 31 -38.14 23.20 6.31
CA ASN A 31 -36.72 23.48 6.61
C ASN A 31 -36.04 22.24 7.19
N GLY A 32 -36.67 21.57 8.15
CA GLY A 32 -36.15 20.32 8.72
C GLY A 32 -35.98 19.22 7.66
N TYR A 33 -36.92 19.10 6.71
CA TYR A 33 -36.81 18.16 5.60
C TYR A 33 -35.63 18.50 4.67
N ILE A 34 -35.43 19.77 4.33
CA ILE A 34 -34.32 20.21 3.47
C ILE A 34 -32.97 19.93 4.15
N ASP A 35 -32.85 20.24 5.43
CA ASP A 35 -31.61 20.02 6.18
C ASP A 35 -31.29 18.52 6.30
N LEU A 36 -32.30 17.70 6.58
CA LEU A 36 -32.14 16.24 6.62
C LEU A 36 -31.75 15.67 5.24
N SER A 37 -32.38 16.16 4.17
CA SER A 37 -32.08 15.74 2.80
C SER A 37 -30.63 16.08 2.43
N ARG A 38 -30.20 17.31 2.72
CA ARG A 38 -28.81 17.76 2.48
C ARG A 38 -27.81 16.97 3.33
N GLY A 39 -28.14 16.73 4.60
CA GLY A 39 -27.31 15.91 5.49
C GLY A 39 -27.16 14.48 4.97
N THR A 40 -28.24 13.88 4.47
CA THR A 40 -28.23 12.53 3.90
C THR A 40 -27.41 12.46 2.62
N GLN A 41 -27.54 13.47 1.73
CA GLN A 41 -26.74 13.56 0.50
C GLN A 41 -25.25 13.65 0.82
N ARG A 42 -24.83 14.58 1.69
CA ARG A 42 -23.42 14.71 2.10
C ARG A 42 -22.86 13.42 2.71
N ALA A 43 -23.63 12.77 3.58
CA ALA A 43 -23.22 11.50 4.17
C ALA A 43 -23.05 10.39 3.12
N SER A 44 -23.94 10.34 2.12
CA SER A 44 -23.85 9.40 0.99
C SER A 44 -22.61 9.68 0.13
N ASP A 45 -22.35 10.96 -0.19
CA ASP A 45 -21.21 11.38 -1.02
C ASP A 45 -19.88 11.07 -0.32
N THR A 46 -19.76 11.41 0.97
CA THR A 46 -18.59 11.03 1.77
C THR A 46 -18.40 9.51 1.85
N THR A 47 -19.48 8.73 1.97
CA THR A 47 -19.37 7.26 1.97
C THR A 47 -18.88 6.74 0.62
N ARG A 48 -19.33 7.34 -0.49
CA ARG A 48 -18.91 6.97 -1.84
C ARG A 48 -17.43 7.30 -2.06
N GLU A 49 -17.02 8.48 -1.63
CA GLU A 49 -15.65 8.97 -1.70
C GLU A 49 -14.70 8.04 -0.90
N ILE A 50 -15.03 7.72 0.36
CA ILE A 50 -14.23 6.79 1.19
C ILE A 50 -14.06 5.44 0.47
N ARG A 51 -15.14 4.88 -0.08
CA ARG A 51 -15.07 3.59 -0.81
C ARG A 51 -14.19 3.68 -2.05
N ARG A 52 -14.26 4.79 -2.79
CA ARG A 52 -13.40 5.04 -3.95
C ARG A 52 -11.93 5.14 -3.52
N ALA A 53 -11.62 5.93 -2.49
CA ALA A 53 -10.28 6.03 -1.91
C ALA A 53 -9.74 4.67 -1.49
N THR A 54 -10.51 3.90 -0.70
CA THR A 54 -10.09 2.57 -0.24
C THR A 54 -9.84 1.63 -1.41
N ALA A 55 -10.68 1.63 -2.45
CA ALA A 55 -10.46 0.78 -3.62
C ALA A 55 -9.15 1.12 -4.37
N ILE A 56 -8.83 2.41 -4.52
CA ILE A 56 -7.58 2.87 -5.14
C ILE A 56 -6.39 2.47 -4.26
N LEU A 57 -6.42 2.82 -2.98
CA LEU A 57 -5.36 2.53 -2.02
C LEU A 57 -5.09 1.03 -1.91
N ASP A 58 -6.13 0.19 -1.86
CA ASP A 58 -5.99 -1.25 -1.80
C ASP A 58 -5.39 -1.84 -3.08
N HIS A 59 -5.76 -1.31 -4.25
CA HIS A 59 -5.21 -1.78 -5.52
C HIS A 59 -3.73 -1.44 -5.64
N VAL A 60 -3.38 -0.16 -5.42
CA VAL A 60 -1.98 0.31 -5.48
C VAL A 60 -1.14 -0.37 -4.39
N ALA A 61 -1.68 -0.56 -3.19
CA ALA A 61 -0.99 -1.26 -2.12
C ALA A 61 -0.68 -2.72 -2.46
N ARG A 62 -1.63 -3.46 -3.07
CA ARG A 62 -1.37 -4.85 -3.49
C ARG A 62 -0.22 -4.94 -4.49
N ASP A 63 -0.12 -3.98 -5.41
CA ASP A 63 0.99 -3.96 -6.38
C ASP A 63 2.32 -3.68 -5.66
N PHE A 64 2.34 -2.76 -4.68
CA PHE A 64 3.53 -2.47 -3.87
C PHE A 64 3.95 -3.61 -2.93
N GLU A 65 2.98 -4.28 -2.29
CA GLU A 65 3.22 -5.42 -1.38
C GLU A 65 3.95 -6.57 -2.10
N ASN A 66 3.76 -6.68 -3.41
CA ASN A 66 4.33 -7.73 -4.24
C ASN A 66 5.46 -7.25 -5.17
N VAL A 67 6.05 -6.08 -4.90
CA VAL A 67 7.18 -5.56 -5.69
C VAL A 67 8.34 -6.53 -5.67
N VAL A 68 8.92 -6.74 -6.85
CA VAL A 68 10.13 -7.53 -7.04
C VAL A 68 11.18 -6.67 -7.75
N LEU A 69 12.39 -6.64 -7.20
CA LEU A 69 13.55 -6.04 -7.83
C LEU A 69 14.68 -7.07 -7.81
N LEU A 70 15.36 -7.24 -8.94
CA LEU A 70 16.60 -8.00 -9.01
C LEU A 70 17.80 -7.09 -8.80
N THR A 71 18.82 -7.57 -8.11
CA THR A 71 20.08 -6.84 -8.00
C THR A 71 20.86 -6.92 -9.30
N THR A 72 21.41 -5.79 -9.72
CA THR A 72 22.30 -5.73 -10.87
C THR A 72 23.57 -6.53 -10.58
N PRO A 73 23.95 -7.50 -11.44
CA PRO A 73 25.21 -8.21 -11.31
C PRO A 73 26.40 -7.22 -11.36
N PRO A 74 27.51 -7.48 -10.64
CA PRO A 74 28.65 -6.56 -10.60
C PRO A 74 29.32 -6.33 -11.97
N GLU A 75 29.09 -7.24 -12.92
CA GLU A 75 29.65 -7.19 -14.28
C GLU A 75 28.75 -6.43 -15.28
N MET A 76 27.52 -6.08 -14.89
CA MET A 76 26.54 -5.42 -15.76
C MET A 76 26.43 -3.93 -15.44
N ASP A 77 26.31 -3.09 -16.49
CA ASP A 77 26.05 -1.67 -16.31
C ASP A 77 24.66 -1.48 -15.68
N PRO A 78 24.54 -0.77 -14.53
CA PRO A 78 23.24 -0.44 -13.94
C PRO A 78 22.25 0.24 -14.90
N LEU A 79 22.75 0.96 -15.91
CA LEU A 79 21.93 1.63 -16.92
C LEU A 79 21.42 0.68 -18.02
N GLU A 80 21.92 -0.54 -18.09
CA GLU A 80 21.46 -1.57 -19.03
C GLU A 80 20.52 -2.58 -18.36
N HIS A 81 20.38 -2.54 -17.03
CA HIS A 81 19.59 -3.50 -16.28
C HIS A 81 18.08 -3.27 -16.49
N PRO A 82 17.32 -4.28 -16.98
CA PRO A 82 15.92 -4.09 -17.34
C PRO A 82 14.97 -3.93 -16.15
N TRP A 83 15.39 -4.37 -14.95
CA TRP A 83 14.57 -4.29 -13.76
C TRP A 83 14.77 -2.96 -13.07
N VAL A 84 13.71 -2.18 -13.02
CA VAL A 84 13.69 -0.84 -12.45
C VAL A 84 12.54 -0.70 -11.46
N PHE A 85 12.80 0.04 -10.39
CA PHE A 85 11.79 0.64 -9.53
C PHE A 85 11.97 2.15 -9.63
N LEU A 86 11.00 2.80 -10.26
CA LEU A 86 11.02 4.22 -10.60
C LEU A 86 9.81 4.92 -9.99
N GLY A 87 10.07 6.06 -9.36
CA GLY A 87 9.08 7.01 -8.88
C GLY A 87 9.51 8.43 -9.18
N GLU A 88 8.79 9.09 -10.08
CA GLU A 88 9.01 10.47 -10.49
C GLU A 88 7.80 11.34 -10.15
N SER A 89 8.06 12.59 -9.76
CA SER A 89 7.03 13.63 -9.59
C SER A 89 7.03 14.51 -10.84
N ARG A 90 5.88 14.64 -11.50
CA ARG A 90 5.69 15.49 -12.70
C ARG A 90 4.64 16.58 -12.51
N HIS A 91 3.53 16.28 -11.83
CA HIS A 91 2.39 17.18 -11.64
C HIS A 91 2.11 17.47 -10.16
N SER A 92 2.35 16.51 -9.26
CA SER A 92 2.05 16.64 -7.84
C SER A 92 3.27 16.96 -6.98
N ASP A 93 3.13 17.93 -6.08
CA ASP A 93 4.08 18.19 -4.99
C ASP A 93 3.93 17.21 -3.82
N VAL A 94 2.95 16.30 -3.86
CA VAL A 94 2.62 15.36 -2.77
C VAL A 94 3.40 14.04 -2.84
N GLY A 95 4.24 13.87 -3.86
CA GLY A 95 5.08 12.69 -4.05
C GLY A 95 5.25 12.33 -5.52
N ALA A 96 5.73 11.12 -5.78
CA ALA A 96 5.79 10.56 -7.12
C ALA A 96 4.38 10.24 -7.63
N ASP A 97 4.08 10.72 -8.83
CA ASP A 97 2.82 10.51 -9.54
C ASP A 97 3.00 9.71 -10.85
N HIS A 98 4.25 9.39 -11.17
CA HIS A 98 4.68 8.50 -12.24
C HIS A 98 5.50 7.37 -11.63
N LEU A 99 4.96 6.16 -11.68
CA LEU A 99 5.54 4.98 -11.04
C LEU A 99 5.75 3.91 -12.10
N LYS A 100 6.86 3.18 -12.02
CA LYS A 100 7.11 1.99 -12.84
C LYS A 100 7.92 0.98 -12.05
N PHE A 101 7.41 -0.24 -11.92
CA PHE A 101 8.08 -1.30 -11.20
C PHE A 101 7.59 -2.68 -11.64
N VAL A 102 8.33 -3.72 -11.24
CA VAL A 102 7.90 -5.11 -11.45
C VAL A 102 7.21 -5.61 -10.18
N THR A 103 6.10 -6.30 -10.34
CA THR A 103 5.32 -6.87 -9.24
C THR A 103 4.91 -8.30 -9.54
N ARG A 104 4.66 -9.08 -8.49
CA ARG A 104 4.07 -10.42 -8.55
C ARG A 104 2.58 -10.33 -8.23
N GLY A 105 1.78 -10.03 -9.24
CA GLY A 105 0.32 -9.91 -9.07
C GLY A 105 -0.49 -10.72 -10.08
N ARG A 106 0.18 -11.27 -11.10
CA ARG A 106 -0.52 -11.85 -12.24
C ARG A 106 -0.94 -13.28 -11.95
N GLN A 107 -2.23 -13.56 -12.12
CA GLN A 107 -2.74 -14.91 -12.08
C GLN A 107 -2.62 -15.55 -13.48
N PRO A 108 -1.85 -16.63 -13.65
CA PRO A 108 -1.74 -17.34 -14.92
C PRO A 108 -3.13 -17.72 -15.44
N GLN A 109 -3.41 -17.47 -16.71
CA GLN A 109 -4.74 -17.73 -17.29
C GLN A 109 -4.90 -19.18 -17.77
N ILE A 110 -3.79 -19.89 -17.99
CA ILE A 110 -3.76 -21.22 -18.59
C ILE A 110 -2.87 -22.13 -17.74
N ASP A 111 -3.47 -23.15 -17.13
CA ASP A 111 -2.78 -24.07 -16.20
C ASP A 111 -1.63 -24.88 -16.85
N ASP A 112 -1.67 -25.08 -18.17
CA ASP A 112 -0.72 -25.90 -18.93
C ASP A 112 0.45 -25.12 -19.57
N VAL A 113 0.52 -23.80 -19.36
CA VAL A 113 1.63 -22.97 -19.88
C VAL A 113 2.45 -22.44 -18.71
N HIS A 114 3.78 -22.53 -18.81
CA HIS A 114 4.69 -21.93 -17.85
C HIS A 114 4.68 -20.41 -18.03
N GLU A 115 3.66 -19.76 -17.49
CA GLU A 115 3.50 -18.31 -17.47
C GLU A 115 4.07 -17.75 -16.17
N SER A 116 4.90 -16.72 -16.28
CA SER A 116 5.41 -16.01 -15.11
C SER A 116 4.29 -15.26 -14.41
N ASP A 117 4.29 -15.28 -13.08
CA ASP A 117 3.40 -14.48 -12.23
C ASP A 117 3.86 -13.01 -12.09
N LEU A 118 5.00 -12.70 -12.70
CA LEU A 118 5.57 -11.36 -12.77
C LEU A 118 4.92 -10.55 -13.87
N GLU A 119 4.65 -9.29 -13.57
CA GLU A 119 4.27 -8.28 -14.53
C GLU A 119 4.96 -6.96 -14.23
N MET A 120 5.21 -6.18 -15.28
CA MET A 120 5.59 -4.79 -15.13
C MET A 120 4.34 -3.95 -15.01
N VAL A 121 4.27 -3.10 -14.00
CA VAL A 121 3.17 -2.17 -13.78
C VAL A 121 3.67 -0.75 -13.82
N ALA A 122 2.84 0.14 -14.34
CA ALA A 122 3.08 1.55 -14.37
C ALA A 122 1.83 2.32 -13.94
N TYR A 123 2.03 3.38 -13.17
CA TYR A 123 0.99 4.33 -12.82
C TYR A 123 1.38 5.70 -13.32
N SER A 124 0.42 6.44 -13.84
CA SER A 124 0.63 7.82 -14.27
C SER A 124 -0.60 8.66 -13.97
N LEU A 125 -0.35 9.84 -13.45
CA LEU A 125 -1.38 10.87 -13.28
C LEU A 125 -1.44 11.76 -14.51
N ARG A 126 -2.64 11.98 -15.05
CA ARG A 126 -2.90 12.91 -16.17
C ARG A 126 -4.07 13.83 -15.85
N HIS A 127 -4.12 15.00 -16.49
CA HIS A 127 -5.27 15.89 -16.39
C HIS A 127 -6.50 15.28 -17.06
N ALA A 128 -7.66 15.43 -16.42
CA ALA A 128 -8.94 15.12 -17.02
C ALA A 128 -9.24 16.09 -18.19
N ALA A 129 -10.05 15.64 -19.14
CA ALA A 129 -10.39 16.47 -20.30
C ALA A 129 -11.47 17.53 -19.99
N ASP A 130 -12.35 17.24 -19.04
CA ASP A 130 -13.59 17.98 -18.81
C ASP A 130 -13.51 18.99 -17.64
N ASP A 131 -12.56 18.82 -16.72
CA ASP A 131 -12.42 19.62 -15.52
C ASP A 131 -10.95 19.72 -15.06
N ASP A 132 -10.71 20.48 -13.98
CA ASP A 132 -9.39 20.66 -13.37
C ASP A 132 -8.98 19.47 -12.47
N SER A 133 -9.63 18.30 -12.62
CA SER A 133 -9.26 17.09 -11.88
C SER A 133 -8.21 16.26 -12.62
N PHE A 134 -7.76 15.20 -11.95
CA PHE A 134 -6.84 14.23 -12.50
C PHE A 134 -7.47 12.85 -12.67
N GLU A 135 -6.95 12.13 -13.65
CA GLU A 135 -7.20 10.72 -13.91
C GLU A 135 -5.93 9.93 -13.57
N LEU A 136 -6.09 8.89 -12.74
CA LEU A 136 -5.04 7.93 -12.46
C LEU A 136 -5.16 6.78 -13.44
N MET A 137 -4.12 6.59 -14.24
CA MET A 137 -4.00 5.51 -15.20
C MET A 137 -3.11 4.40 -14.63
N ARG A 138 -3.45 3.14 -14.89
CA ARG A 138 -2.62 1.96 -14.62
C ARG A 138 -2.37 1.21 -15.92
N TRP A 139 -1.11 0.98 -16.24
CA TRP A 139 -0.67 0.09 -17.31
C TRP A 139 -0.03 -1.17 -16.72
N SER A 140 -0.18 -2.30 -17.39
CA SER A 140 0.49 -3.54 -16.99
C SER A 140 0.87 -4.39 -18.19
N SER A 141 2.06 -5.00 -18.17
CA SER A 141 2.54 -5.91 -19.19
C SER A 141 3.08 -7.22 -18.59
N PRO A 142 2.68 -8.39 -19.13
CA PRO A 142 3.31 -9.68 -18.84
C PRO A 142 4.80 -9.75 -19.22
N HIS A 143 5.16 -8.97 -20.23
CA HIS A 143 6.45 -9.06 -20.88
C HIS A 143 7.38 -8.07 -20.18
N LEU A 144 8.32 -8.62 -19.42
CA LEU A 144 9.42 -7.84 -18.87
C LEU A 144 10.32 -7.38 -20.02
N PRO A 145 10.79 -6.12 -20.02
CA PRO A 145 11.63 -5.62 -21.08
C PRO A 145 13.00 -6.30 -21.07
N GLU A 146 13.62 -6.44 -22.24
CA GLU A 146 14.97 -7.00 -22.37
C GLU A 146 16.08 -5.99 -22.02
N ALA A 147 15.75 -4.69 -22.02
CA ALA A 147 16.65 -3.59 -21.72
C ALA A 147 15.96 -2.59 -20.77
N LEU A 148 16.75 -1.70 -20.16
CA LEU A 148 16.21 -0.63 -19.34
C LEU A 148 15.27 0.25 -20.18
N ASP A 149 14.00 0.29 -19.76
CA ASP A 149 12.97 1.15 -20.33
C ASP A 149 12.40 2.03 -19.22
N ARG A 150 12.60 3.35 -19.34
CA ARG A 150 12.10 4.35 -18.39
C ARG A 150 10.80 5.00 -18.84
N ASP A 151 10.30 4.67 -20.03
CA ASP A 151 9.07 5.27 -20.53
C ASP A 151 7.88 4.73 -19.73
N ILE A 152 6.98 5.63 -19.34
CA ILE A 152 5.80 5.32 -18.53
C ILE A 152 4.58 5.55 -19.41
N PRO A 153 3.91 4.48 -19.88
CA PRO A 153 2.68 4.59 -20.65
C PRO A 153 1.64 5.38 -19.86
N SER A 154 1.16 6.49 -20.43
CA SER A 154 0.23 7.40 -19.75
C SER A 154 -1.15 7.47 -20.39
N ASP A 155 -1.31 6.93 -21.59
CA ASP A 155 -2.54 7.02 -22.36
C ASP A 155 -3.12 5.66 -22.77
N GLU A 156 -4.41 5.66 -23.08
CA GLU A 156 -5.13 4.46 -23.54
C GLU A 156 -4.56 3.91 -24.86
N SER A 157 -4.00 4.77 -25.71
CA SER A 157 -3.30 4.33 -26.94
C SER A 157 -2.09 3.45 -26.66
N ASP A 158 -1.49 3.61 -25.49
CA ASP A 158 -0.32 2.84 -25.04
C ASP A 158 -0.73 1.62 -24.20
N GLY A 159 -2.05 1.39 -24.07
CA GLY A 159 -2.64 0.30 -23.30
C GLY A 159 -2.85 0.62 -21.81
N ALA A 160 -2.66 1.86 -21.38
CA ALA A 160 -2.95 2.26 -20.00
C ALA A 160 -4.47 2.29 -19.78
N MET A 161 -4.93 1.81 -18.62
CA MET A 161 -6.34 1.73 -18.26
C MET A 161 -6.68 2.75 -17.18
N LEU A 162 -7.84 3.40 -17.29
CA LEU A 162 -8.34 4.31 -16.26
C LEU A 162 -8.62 3.53 -14.96
N LEU A 163 -7.90 3.88 -13.89
CA LEU A 163 -8.10 3.31 -12.57
C LEU A 163 -9.04 4.17 -11.72
N ALA A 164 -8.86 5.49 -11.78
CA ALA A 164 -9.69 6.45 -11.06
C ALA A 164 -9.75 7.80 -11.78
N GLU A 165 -10.85 8.51 -11.55
CA GLU A 165 -11.17 9.83 -12.11
C GLU A 165 -11.53 10.79 -10.97
N GLY A 166 -11.55 12.09 -11.26
CA GLY A 166 -11.99 13.09 -10.30
C GLY A 166 -11.03 13.25 -9.11
N LEU A 167 -9.74 13.01 -9.33
CA LEU A 167 -8.73 13.17 -8.29
C LEU A 167 -8.29 14.63 -8.19
N ALA A 168 -8.13 15.14 -6.98
CA ALA A 168 -7.42 16.41 -6.77
C ALA A 168 -5.92 16.20 -6.90
N TYR A 169 -5.41 15.08 -6.37
CA TYR A 169 -4.05 14.61 -6.60
C TYR A 169 -3.91 13.14 -6.21
N PHE A 170 -2.81 12.54 -6.66
CA PHE A 170 -2.29 11.24 -6.25
C PHE A 170 -0.78 11.37 -6.08
N GLY A 171 -0.23 10.77 -5.03
CA GLY A 171 1.20 10.80 -4.78
C GLY A 171 1.67 9.60 -3.98
N VAL A 172 2.89 9.16 -4.25
CA VAL A 172 3.59 8.14 -3.48
C VAL A 172 4.90 8.69 -2.95
N ARG A 173 5.09 8.60 -1.64
CA ARG A 173 6.35 8.94 -0.98
C ARG A 173 7.05 7.68 -0.52
N PHE A 174 8.37 7.69 -0.58
CA PHE A 174 9.20 6.51 -0.33
C PHE A 174 9.90 6.66 1.02
N VAL A 175 9.78 5.64 1.86
CA VAL A 175 10.44 5.56 3.15
C VAL A 175 11.72 4.74 3.00
N THR A 176 12.85 5.36 3.28
CA THR A 176 14.18 4.77 3.19
C THR A 176 14.47 3.81 4.37
N GLU A 177 15.66 3.21 4.39
CA GLU A 177 16.10 2.37 5.51
C GLU A 177 16.35 3.18 6.81
N ASP A 178 16.82 4.43 6.72
CA ASP A 178 17.00 5.32 7.87
C ASP A 178 15.68 5.95 8.35
N GLY A 179 14.56 5.63 7.69
CA GLY A 179 13.23 6.16 8.00
C GLY A 179 12.97 7.57 7.47
N SER A 180 13.88 8.11 6.65
CA SER A 180 13.64 9.37 5.94
C SER A 180 12.60 9.16 4.82
N VAL A 181 11.88 10.22 4.50
CA VAL A 181 10.83 10.20 3.48
C VAL A 181 11.28 11.04 2.29
N VAL A 182 11.22 10.46 1.10
CA VAL A 182 11.61 11.12 -0.16
C VAL A 182 10.49 11.02 -1.19
N ASP A 183 10.35 12.05 -2.02
CA ASP A 183 9.25 12.14 -3.01
C ASP A 183 9.59 11.46 -4.34
N ARG A 184 10.84 11.02 -4.50
CA ARG A 184 11.35 10.41 -5.74
C ARG A 184 12.21 9.20 -5.41
N TRP A 185 12.15 8.18 -6.25
CA TRP A 185 13.00 7.01 -6.17
C TRP A 185 13.43 6.57 -7.56
N ASP A 186 14.69 6.14 -7.71
CA ASP A 186 15.20 5.63 -8.97
C ASP A 186 16.26 4.57 -8.68
N SER A 187 15.88 3.30 -8.81
CA SER A 187 16.79 2.17 -8.57
C SER A 187 17.82 1.95 -9.68
N SER A 188 17.73 2.70 -10.79
CA SER A 188 18.73 2.65 -11.87
C SER A 188 19.93 3.59 -11.62
N GLN A 189 19.81 4.52 -10.67
CA GLN A 189 20.89 5.44 -10.31
C GLN A 189 21.89 4.77 -9.37
N LEU A 190 23.18 5.09 -9.54
CA LEU A 190 24.28 4.58 -8.72
C LEU A 190 24.04 4.67 -7.20
N LEU A 191 23.39 5.74 -6.73
CA LEU A 191 23.15 5.97 -5.29
C LEU A 191 22.18 4.94 -4.67
N ASN A 192 21.14 4.57 -5.41
CA ASN A 192 20.08 3.66 -4.96
C ASN A 192 20.08 2.37 -5.80
N SER A 193 21.20 2.07 -6.44
CA SER A 193 21.29 0.97 -7.40
C SER A 193 20.88 -0.31 -6.71
N SER A 194 19.92 -1.01 -7.32
CA SER A 194 19.44 -2.29 -6.79
C SER A 194 18.83 -2.19 -5.39
N GLN A 195 18.29 -1.04 -4.97
CA GLN A 195 17.62 -0.87 -3.69
C GLN A 195 16.13 -0.59 -3.86
N LEU A 196 15.35 -1.15 -2.93
CA LEU A 196 13.93 -0.84 -2.74
C LEU A 196 13.75 0.01 -1.47
N PRO A 197 12.77 0.92 -1.48
CA PRO A 197 12.37 1.59 -0.25
C PRO A 197 11.83 0.57 0.75
N THR A 198 11.95 0.85 2.04
CA THR A 198 11.45 -0.03 3.11
C THR A 198 9.93 0.00 3.19
N ALA A 199 9.34 1.17 2.92
CA ALA A 199 7.90 1.34 2.83
C ALA A 199 7.56 2.45 1.83
N VAL A 200 6.29 2.52 1.46
CA VAL A 200 5.73 3.63 0.69
C VAL A 200 4.49 4.18 1.38
N ASP A 201 4.31 5.50 1.32
CA ASP A 201 3.10 6.20 1.72
C ASP A 201 2.34 6.60 0.47
N ILE A 202 1.18 5.98 0.26
CA ILE A 202 0.28 6.26 -0.85
C ILE A 202 -0.75 7.28 -0.36
N GLU A 203 -0.90 8.39 -1.08
CA GLU A 203 -1.81 9.47 -0.75
C GLU A 203 -2.74 9.79 -1.92
N VAL A 204 -4.03 9.92 -1.63
CA VAL A 204 -5.10 10.23 -2.58
C VAL A 204 -6.02 11.29 -1.99
N ALA A 205 -6.41 12.26 -2.80
CA ALA A 205 -7.54 13.15 -2.51
C ALA A 205 -8.43 13.30 -3.75
N PHE A 206 -9.73 13.49 -3.54
CA PHE A 206 -10.70 13.71 -4.61
C PHE A 206 -10.93 15.20 -4.83
N TYR A 207 -11.15 15.56 -6.09
CA TYR A 207 -11.52 16.91 -6.48
C TYR A 207 -12.93 17.24 -5.97
N ASP A 208 -13.06 18.40 -5.32
CA ASP A 208 -14.35 18.95 -4.92
C ASP A 208 -14.65 20.15 -5.84
N PRO A 209 -15.69 20.07 -6.71
CA PRO A 209 -16.02 21.17 -7.62
C PRO A 209 -16.54 22.41 -6.91
N ASP A 210 -16.98 22.29 -5.65
CA ASP A 210 -17.41 23.41 -4.83
C ASP A 210 -16.21 24.07 -4.09
N TRP A 211 -14.98 23.60 -4.33
CA TRP A 211 -13.78 24.16 -3.72
C TRP A 211 -13.56 25.61 -4.12
N ASP A 212 -13.37 26.47 -3.11
CA ASP A 212 -13.01 27.86 -3.29
C ASP A 212 -11.48 27.97 -3.45
N PRO A 213 -10.96 28.41 -4.60
CA PRO A 213 -9.53 28.53 -4.86
C PRO A 213 -8.82 29.55 -3.96
N GLY A 214 -9.57 30.36 -3.19
CA GLY A 214 -9.03 31.23 -2.16
C GLY A 214 -8.71 30.55 -0.82
N VAL A 215 -9.07 29.27 -0.66
CA VAL A 215 -8.83 28.49 0.56
C VAL A 215 -7.73 27.47 0.32
N ASP A 216 -6.81 27.37 1.28
CA ASP A 216 -5.74 26.38 1.27
C ASP A 216 -6.32 24.97 1.00
N PRO A 217 -5.94 24.30 -0.11
CA PRO A 217 -6.49 23.00 -0.48
C PRO A 217 -6.23 21.94 0.59
N ASP A 218 -5.10 22.01 1.30
CA ASP A 218 -4.76 21.08 2.38
C ASP A 218 -5.67 21.25 3.61
N ALA A 219 -6.33 22.40 3.76
CA ALA A 219 -7.26 22.66 4.84
C ALA A 219 -8.68 22.14 4.55
N VAL A 220 -8.98 21.79 3.29
CA VAL A 220 -10.35 21.47 2.84
C VAL A 220 -10.45 20.04 2.32
N LEU A 221 -9.44 19.58 1.58
CA LEU A 221 -9.45 18.26 0.99
C LEU A 221 -9.26 17.18 2.05
N ARG A 222 -10.02 16.08 1.89
CA ARG A 222 -9.82 14.89 2.70
C ARG A 222 -8.74 14.04 2.06
N ASN A 223 -7.60 13.97 2.74
CA ASN A 223 -6.49 13.12 2.33
C ASN A 223 -6.69 11.70 2.86
N TYR A 224 -6.56 10.72 1.98
CA TYR A 224 -6.57 9.31 2.33
C TYR A 224 -5.16 8.77 2.17
N ILE A 225 -4.54 8.35 3.27
CA ILE A 225 -3.16 7.87 3.30
C ILE A 225 -3.14 6.39 3.70
N ARG A 226 -2.37 5.58 2.98
CA ARG A 226 -2.02 4.21 3.37
C ARG A 226 -0.51 3.99 3.27
N ARG A 227 0.08 3.55 4.38
CA ARG A 227 1.46 3.07 4.41
C ARG A 227 1.52 1.59 4.05
N VAL A 228 2.44 1.23 3.18
CA VAL A 228 2.68 -0.14 2.71
C VAL A 228 4.15 -0.48 2.95
N VAL A 229 4.42 -1.54 3.70
CA VAL A 229 5.78 -2.05 3.90
C VAL A 229 6.12 -2.98 2.73
N LEU A 230 7.30 -2.83 2.14
CA LEU A 230 7.76 -3.69 1.06
C LEU A 230 8.49 -4.89 1.69
N PRO A 231 7.89 -6.10 1.68
CA PRO A 231 8.44 -7.24 2.43
C PRO A 231 9.65 -7.86 1.73
N LEU A 232 9.75 -7.73 0.41
CA LEU A 232 10.82 -8.32 -0.38
C LEU A 232 11.98 -7.33 -0.49
N ARG A 233 13.17 -7.79 -0.10
CA ARG A 233 14.41 -7.11 -0.43
C ARG A 233 14.85 -7.51 -1.84
N PRO A 234 15.64 -6.64 -2.51
CA PRO A 234 16.21 -6.95 -3.82
C PRO A 234 16.83 -8.35 -3.86
N LEU A 235 16.48 -9.13 -4.88
CA LEU A 235 16.89 -10.52 -5.01
C LEU A 235 18.22 -10.62 -5.77
N ASP A 236 19.22 -11.23 -5.15
CA ASP A 236 20.46 -11.61 -5.82
C ASP A 236 20.32 -13.01 -6.44
N LEU A 237 20.25 -13.05 -7.78
CA LEU A 237 20.13 -14.29 -8.52
C LEU A 237 21.39 -15.17 -8.40
N VAL A 238 22.58 -14.57 -8.25
CA VAL A 238 23.83 -15.33 -8.10
C VAL A 238 23.83 -16.04 -6.76
N GLU A 239 23.42 -15.33 -5.70
CA GLU A 239 23.24 -15.94 -4.38
C GLU A 239 22.18 -17.04 -4.41
N LEU A 240 21.02 -16.82 -5.06
CA LEU A 240 19.94 -17.81 -5.13
C LEU A 240 20.30 -19.07 -5.93
N LEU A 241 21.18 -18.96 -6.93
CA LEU A 241 21.58 -20.07 -7.79
C LEU A 241 22.80 -20.84 -7.26
N ASP A 242 23.53 -20.31 -6.27
CA ASP A 242 24.61 -21.04 -5.61
C ASP A 242 24.04 -22.04 -4.59
N PRO A 243 24.14 -23.36 -4.82
CA PRO A 243 23.63 -24.38 -3.89
C PRO A 243 24.31 -24.34 -2.51
N ASN A 244 25.46 -23.68 -2.38
CA ASN A 244 26.18 -23.56 -1.11
C ASN A 244 25.85 -22.30 -0.30
N SER A 245 25.27 -21.26 -0.92
CA SER A 245 24.92 -20.00 -0.24
C SER A 245 23.78 -20.21 0.77
N LEU A 246 22.78 -21.01 0.40
CA LEU A 246 21.60 -21.32 1.23
C LEU A 246 21.95 -22.17 2.47
N VAL A 247 23.07 -22.89 2.45
CA VAL A 247 23.53 -23.72 3.57
C VAL A 247 24.23 -22.87 4.64
N ASN A 248 24.82 -21.74 4.25
CA ASN A 248 25.62 -20.87 5.12
C ASN A 248 24.91 -19.55 5.47
N GLY A 249 23.59 -19.58 5.63
CA GLY A 249 22.78 -18.54 6.27
C GLY A 249 23.26 -17.10 6.06
N GLY A 250 23.04 -16.57 4.86
CA GLY A 250 23.42 -15.23 4.43
C GLY A 250 23.03 -14.13 5.42
N ALA A 251 24.04 -13.42 5.88
CA ALA A 251 23.96 -12.03 6.30
C ALA A 251 24.99 -11.28 5.45
N GLY A 252 24.52 -10.29 4.70
CA GLY A 252 25.35 -9.49 3.82
C GLY A 252 26.50 -8.80 4.57
N GLY A 253 27.61 -8.61 3.86
CA GLY A 253 28.74 -7.79 4.31
C GLY A 253 30.05 -8.56 4.43
N ALA A 254 30.53 -9.20 3.37
CA ALA A 254 31.93 -9.60 3.29
C ALA A 254 32.79 -8.39 2.88
N GLY A 255 33.01 -7.47 3.83
CA GLY A 255 34.24 -6.70 3.82
C GLY A 255 35.36 -7.63 4.25
N GLU A 256 36.17 -8.10 3.30
CA GLU A 256 37.37 -8.88 3.59
C GLU A 256 38.36 -8.01 4.39
N ASN A 257 38.29 -8.09 5.71
CA ASN A 257 39.35 -7.61 6.58
C ASN A 257 40.49 -8.63 6.52
N LEU A 258 41.39 -8.44 5.55
CA LEU A 258 42.70 -9.09 5.54
C LEU A 258 43.55 -8.46 6.64
N ASP A 259 44.13 -9.29 7.50
CA ASP A 259 45.19 -8.86 8.40
C ASP A 259 46.50 -8.65 7.62
N ASP A 260 47.47 -7.95 8.22
CA ASP A 260 48.78 -7.62 7.62
C ASP A 260 49.62 -8.84 7.20
N GLU A 261 49.13 -10.07 7.43
CA GLU A 261 49.75 -11.32 7.00
C GLU A 261 48.98 -12.06 5.89
N GLY A 262 47.87 -11.51 5.40
CA GLY A 262 47.14 -12.06 4.26
C GLY A 262 46.43 -13.38 4.54
N ILE A 263 46.01 -13.62 5.80
CA ILE A 263 45.27 -14.82 6.19
C ILE A 263 43.79 -14.46 6.34
N ALA A 264 42.93 -15.14 5.60
CA ALA A 264 41.48 -14.98 5.73
C ALA A 264 41.03 -15.39 7.14
N THR A 265 40.70 -14.42 7.99
CA THR A 265 40.08 -14.68 9.27
C THR A 265 38.60 -14.96 9.04
N THR A 266 38.17 -16.20 9.23
CA THR A 266 36.77 -16.60 9.23
C THR A 266 36.10 -16.10 10.50
N GLY A 267 35.85 -14.79 10.56
CA GLY A 267 35.05 -14.15 11.60
C GLY A 267 33.56 -14.45 11.44
N GLY A 268 33.18 -15.72 11.48
CA GLY A 268 31.79 -16.09 11.68
C GLY A 268 31.42 -15.68 13.11
N GLU A 269 30.51 -14.71 13.25
CA GLU A 269 29.87 -14.39 14.52
C GLU A 269 29.50 -15.70 15.22
N GLU A 270 30.11 -15.97 16.38
CA GLU A 270 29.91 -17.19 17.14
C GLU A 270 28.45 -17.19 17.63
N ARG A 271 27.54 -17.69 16.79
CA ARG A 271 26.09 -17.69 17.06
C ARG A 271 25.88 -18.41 18.40
N THR A 272 25.45 -17.65 19.39
CA THR A 272 25.18 -18.17 20.72
C THR A 272 24.23 -19.37 20.59
N PRO A 273 24.60 -20.57 21.08
CA PRO A 273 23.73 -21.73 21.00
C PRO A 273 22.35 -21.39 21.55
N CYS A 274 21.27 -21.75 20.84
CA CYS A 274 19.91 -21.32 21.20
C CYS A 274 19.55 -21.58 22.68
N GLY A 275 20.11 -22.64 23.29
CA GLY A 275 19.96 -22.96 24.71
C GLY A 275 20.46 -21.90 25.69
N GLN A 276 21.30 -20.96 25.26
CA GLN A 276 21.82 -19.86 26.07
C GLN A 276 21.05 -18.54 25.87
N THR A 277 20.11 -18.50 24.92
CA THR A 277 19.24 -17.34 24.75
C THR A 277 18.21 -17.30 25.88
N PRO A 278 17.77 -16.10 26.32
CA PRO A 278 16.71 -15.96 27.32
C PRO A 278 15.37 -16.57 26.88
N CYS A 279 15.25 -16.94 25.60
CA CYS A 279 14.05 -17.48 24.97
C CYS A 279 14.08 -18.99 24.79
N SER A 280 15.12 -19.68 25.27
CA SER A 280 15.28 -21.13 25.13
C SER A 280 14.14 -21.94 25.75
N GLY A 281 13.53 -21.42 26.83
CA GLY A 281 12.36 -22.00 27.50
C GLY A 281 11.01 -21.53 26.96
N MET A 282 10.97 -20.62 25.99
CA MET A 282 9.72 -20.08 25.44
C MET A 282 9.18 -20.97 24.30
N ARG A 283 7.87 -20.91 24.08
CA ARG A 283 7.22 -21.54 22.92
C ARG A 283 7.44 -20.68 21.69
N ALA A 284 7.58 -21.31 20.53
CA ALA A 284 7.79 -20.60 19.25
C ALA A 284 6.74 -19.50 19.04
N CYS A 285 5.46 -19.81 19.27
CA CYS A 285 4.40 -18.83 19.06
C CYS A 285 4.40 -17.61 19.99
N ALA A 286 4.92 -17.75 21.21
CA ALA A 286 5.07 -16.61 22.12
C ALA A 286 6.19 -15.67 21.67
N VAL A 287 7.19 -16.19 20.95
CA VAL A 287 8.35 -15.42 20.47
C VAL A 287 8.08 -14.79 19.10
N ILE A 288 7.30 -15.46 18.25
CA ILE A 288 6.97 -15.04 16.86
C ILE A 288 5.71 -14.15 16.82
N GLY A 289 4.87 -14.18 17.86
CA GLY A 289 3.65 -13.37 17.93
C GLY A 289 2.47 -13.95 17.13
N CYS A 290 2.33 -15.28 17.06
CA CYS A 290 1.33 -15.98 16.22
C CYS A 290 -0.09 -15.39 16.35
N ILE A 291 -0.53 -15.10 17.58
CA ILE A 291 -1.91 -14.63 17.86
C ILE A 291 -2.19 -13.23 17.31
N GLN A 292 -1.18 -12.36 17.23
CA GLN A 292 -1.33 -11.01 16.67
C GLN A 292 -1.29 -11.00 15.14
N LYS A 293 -0.89 -12.11 14.52
CA LYS A 293 -0.56 -12.21 13.09
C LYS A 293 -1.55 -13.08 12.30
N GLU A 294 -2.52 -13.70 12.95
CA GLU A 294 -3.62 -14.42 12.27
C GLU A 294 -4.38 -13.44 11.33
N GLY A 295 -4.29 -13.69 10.02
CA GLY A 295 -4.97 -12.91 8.98
C GLY A 295 -4.18 -11.76 8.35
N LEU A 296 -2.90 -11.57 8.71
CA LEU A 296 -2.03 -10.52 8.16
C LEU A 296 -1.07 -11.00 7.05
N PHE A 297 -0.95 -12.30 6.84
CA PHE A 297 -0.04 -12.88 5.84
C PHE A 297 -0.79 -13.73 4.81
N GLY A 298 -0.12 -14.03 3.69
CA GLY A 298 -0.68 -14.90 2.65
C GLY A 298 -0.71 -16.38 3.06
N HIS A 299 -1.51 -17.18 2.35
CA HIS A 299 -1.81 -18.59 2.66
C HIS A 299 -0.58 -19.49 2.95
N SER A 300 0.59 -19.22 2.37
CA SER A 300 1.80 -20.04 2.63
C SER A 300 2.42 -19.81 4.01
N ILE A 301 2.31 -18.58 4.54
CA ILE A 301 2.85 -18.20 5.84
C ILE A 301 1.86 -18.60 6.95
N ASP A 302 0.55 -18.53 6.67
CA ASP A 302 -0.49 -18.97 7.61
C ASP A 302 -0.36 -20.45 7.99
N VAL A 303 -0.04 -21.33 7.03
CA VAL A 303 0.17 -22.77 7.28
C VAL A 303 1.34 -23.01 8.24
N MET A 304 2.38 -22.19 8.18
CA MET A 304 3.53 -22.27 9.10
C MET A 304 3.16 -21.82 10.51
N PHE A 305 2.32 -20.77 10.63
CA PHE A 305 1.77 -20.31 11.89
C PHE A 305 0.84 -21.35 12.51
N GLU A 306 -0.01 -21.98 11.70
CA GLU A 306 -0.91 -23.05 12.12
C GLU A 306 -0.12 -24.26 12.63
N LEU A 307 0.95 -24.67 11.92
CA LEU A 307 1.87 -25.72 12.39
C LEU A 307 2.59 -25.33 13.68
N ALA A 308 3.00 -24.07 13.84
CA ALA A 308 3.65 -23.59 15.07
C ALA A 308 2.66 -23.50 16.26
N LEU A 309 1.38 -23.20 16.00
CA LEU A 309 0.31 -23.17 16.99
C LEU A 309 -0.09 -24.58 17.44
N GLU A 310 -0.24 -25.52 16.51
CA GLU A 310 -0.66 -26.90 16.80
C GLU A 310 0.45 -27.75 17.44
N SER A 311 1.69 -27.61 16.99
CA SER A 311 2.78 -28.52 17.38
C SER A 311 3.33 -28.29 18.79
N ASN A 312 2.91 -27.22 19.48
CA ASN A 312 3.39 -26.84 20.80
C ASN A 312 4.95 -26.85 20.90
N GLN A 313 5.62 -26.53 19.79
CA GLN A 313 7.07 -26.65 19.66
C GLN A 313 7.80 -25.58 20.49
N SER A 314 8.94 -25.96 21.09
CA SER A 314 9.82 -24.99 21.75
C SER A 314 10.46 -24.05 20.72
N PHE A 315 10.77 -22.82 21.11
CA PHE A 315 11.41 -21.84 20.23
C PHE A 315 12.72 -22.38 19.61
N CYS A 316 13.56 -23.06 20.40
CA CYS A 316 14.79 -23.65 19.85
C CYS A 316 14.54 -24.81 18.90
N GLY A 317 13.51 -25.63 19.14
CA GLY A 317 13.13 -26.69 18.21
C GLY A 317 12.68 -26.10 16.87
N TRP A 318 11.86 -25.04 16.91
CA TRP A 318 11.42 -24.33 15.71
C TRP A 318 12.59 -23.65 14.98
N ARG A 319 13.47 -22.94 15.70
CA ARG A 319 14.63 -22.24 15.11
C ARG A 319 15.59 -23.19 14.41
N GLN A 320 15.72 -24.43 14.89
CA GLN A 320 16.57 -25.45 14.28
C GLN A 320 15.93 -26.14 13.06
N SER A 321 14.60 -26.22 13.01
CA SER A 321 13.88 -26.89 11.92
C SER A 321 13.50 -25.96 10.77
N HIS A 322 13.82 -24.67 10.84
CA HIS A 322 13.40 -23.65 9.87
C HIS A 322 14.57 -22.81 9.36
N SER A 323 14.41 -22.25 8.15
CA SER A 323 15.41 -21.42 7.49
C SER A 323 15.70 -20.13 8.27
N PRO A 324 16.96 -19.64 8.33
CA PRO A 324 17.32 -18.35 8.91
C PRO A 324 16.56 -17.16 8.32
N GLN A 325 16.10 -17.28 7.07
CA GLN A 325 15.28 -16.27 6.39
C GLN A 325 13.92 -16.05 7.07
N LEU A 326 13.52 -16.88 8.03
CA LEU A 326 12.27 -16.72 8.78
C LEU A 326 12.48 -16.03 10.13
N PHE A 327 13.73 -15.71 10.51
CA PHE A 327 14.03 -15.14 11.83
C PHE A 327 13.56 -13.69 11.97
N TRP A 328 13.24 -12.99 10.87
CA TRP A 328 12.59 -11.68 10.93
C TRP A 328 11.19 -11.73 11.54
N LEU A 329 10.53 -12.90 11.53
CA LEU A 329 9.24 -13.12 12.17
C LEU A 329 9.30 -13.10 13.70
N ILE A 330 10.51 -13.15 14.29
CA ILE A 330 10.73 -13.07 15.74
C ILE A 330 10.50 -11.63 16.17
N ASP A 331 9.40 -11.39 16.91
CA ASP A 331 9.04 -10.06 17.39
C ASP A 331 9.81 -9.67 18.65
N ASN A 332 10.23 -10.66 19.44
CA ASN A 332 10.98 -10.39 20.67
C ASN A 332 12.47 -10.17 20.36
N PRO A 333 13.00 -8.94 20.49
CA PRO A 333 14.37 -8.62 20.13
C PRO A 333 15.41 -9.35 20.98
N ALA A 334 15.05 -9.80 22.19
CA ALA A 334 15.94 -10.62 23.04
C ALA A 334 16.10 -12.07 22.52
N CYS A 335 15.32 -12.47 21.52
CA CYS A 335 15.31 -13.82 20.96
C CYS A 335 15.91 -13.94 19.55
N ARG A 336 16.17 -12.81 18.86
CA ARG A 336 16.81 -12.80 17.54
C ARG A 336 18.26 -13.30 17.65
#